data_AF-A0AB38BG02-F1
#
_entry.id   AF-A0AB38BG02-F1
#
_cell.length_a   1.000
_cell.length_b   1.000
_cell.length_c   1.000
_cell.angle_alpha   90.00
_cell.angle_beta   90.00
_cell.angle_gamma   90.00
#
_symmetry.space_group_name_H-M   'P 1'
#
loop_
_entity.id
_entity.type
_entity.pdbx_description
1 polymer ?
#
loop_
_entity_poly.entity_id
_entity_poly.type
_entity_poly.pdbx_seq_one_letter_code
_entity_poly.pdbx_strand_id
1 'polypeptide(L)'
;MPKRTDIQSILVIGSGPIIIGQAAEFDYAGTQACLALKEEGYKVILVNSNPATIMTDVEIADKVYMEPLSVEFITNIIRKERPDALLPTLGGQTGLNMAVGLDKAGVLEEFNVELLGTKLSSIQQAEDRDLFRQLMAELHQPVPESDIIHTVDEALRFAAEIGYPLIVRPAFTMGGTGGGICHNEADLREIVANGLRYSPVTQCLLEKSIAGFKEIEYEVMRDSNDNAIVVCNMENIDPVGVHTGDSIVVAPSQTLSDKEYQMLRDVSLQIIRALKIEGGCNVQLALDPYSFDYYIIEVNPRVSRSSALASKATGYPIAKMAAKIAVGLTLDEMKNPVTGTSYAAFEPALDYIVSKIPRFPFDKFEKGDRTLGTQMKATGEVMAMGHTFEESMLKAVRSLEYGVNHLALPKDQGQTVTMAEIEQNIRVACDERLFYLGEALRRGVTPETIHEWSEIDYFFLYKFKHIIDLEKEVAANVKDLETLREAKK
;
A
#
# COMPACT_ATOMS: atom_id res chain seq x y z
N MET A 1 23.79 21.22 17.79
CA MET A 1 23.30 19.83 17.76
C MET A 1 22.28 19.76 16.64
N PRO A 2 22.18 18.63 15.92
CA PRO A 2 21.26 18.46 14.80
C PRO A 2 19.79 18.49 15.25
N LYS A 3 19.50 17.95 16.44
CA LYS A 3 18.21 18.08 17.11
C LYS A 3 17.83 19.55 17.27
N ARG A 4 16.60 19.89 16.85
CA ARG A 4 16.01 21.23 16.99
C ARG A 4 15.78 21.63 18.45
N THR A 5 16.35 22.75 18.85
CA THR A 5 16.24 23.30 20.22
C THR A 5 15.27 24.47 20.33
N ASP A 6 14.78 24.96 19.20
CA ASP A 6 13.77 26.02 19.09
C ASP A 6 12.34 25.48 19.32
N ILE A 7 12.14 24.17 19.20
CA ILE A 7 10.90 23.47 19.57
C ILE A 7 11.05 22.86 20.96
N GLN A 8 10.01 23.00 21.80
CA GLN A 8 9.92 22.33 23.09
C GLN A 8 8.74 21.37 23.17
N SER A 9 7.67 21.66 22.44
CA SER A 9 6.40 20.93 22.50
C SER A 9 5.84 20.64 21.11
N ILE A 10 5.38 19.41 20.92
CA ILE A 10 4.90 18.90 19.63
C ILE A 10 3.51 18.31 19.82
N LEU A 11 2.55 18.77 19.02
CA LEU A 11 1.24 18.16 18.87
C LEU A 11 1.30 17.04 17.81
N VAL A 12 0.94 15.82 18.20
CA VAL A 12 0.82 14.66 17.32
C VAL A 12 -0.66 14.37 17.09
N ILE A 13 -1.06 14.19 15.82
CA ILE A 13 -2.42 13.81 15.45
C ILE A 13 -2.49 12.30 15.20
N GLY A 14 -3.32 11.60 15.97
CA GLY A 14 -3.64 10.19 15.74
C GLY A 14 -4.64 9.97 14.59
N SER A 15 -4.90 8.71 14.25
CA SER A 15 -5.78 8.35 13.12
C SER A 15 -7.28 8.41 13.43
N GLY A 16 -7.65 8.35 14.70
CA GLY A 16 -9.05 8.20 15.10
C GLY A 16 -9.49 6.73 15.10
N PRO A 17 -10.80 6.46 14.96
CA PRO A 17 -11.33 5.11 15.02
C PRO A 17 -10.81 4.25 13.86
N ILE A 18 -10.70 2.94 14.11
CA ILE A 18 -10.32 1.94 13.11
C ILE A 18 -11.43 1.81 12.07
N ILE A 19 -11.07 1.98 10.80
CA ILE A 19 -11.95 1.79 9.64
C ILE A 19 -11.22 0.97 8.56
N ILE A 20 -11.95 0.42 7.60
CA ILE A 20 -11.33 -0.22 6.42
C ILE A 20 -10.44 0.81 5.71
N GLY A 21 -9.20 0.43 5.42
CA GLY A 21 -8.19 1.31 4.83
C GLY A 21 -7.42 2.21 5.82
N GLN A 22 -7.84 2.29 7.08
CA GLN A 22 -7.13 3.04 8.11
C GLN A 22 -7.27 2.37 9.47
N ALA A 23 -6.31 1.50 9.80
CA ALA A 23 -6.42 0.59 10.94
C ALA A 23 -5.27 0.73 11.96
N ALA A 24 -4.85 -0.39 12.53
CA ALA A 24 -3.97 -0.46 13.70
C ALA A 24 -2.52 -0.02 13.40
N GLU A 25 -2.13 0.04 12.12
CA GLU A 25 -0.85 0.54 11.66
C GLU A 25 -0.53 1.95 12.20
N PHE A 26 -1.54 2.79 12.40
CA PHE A 26 -1.38 4.16 12.89
C PHE A 26 -1.30 4.25 14.41
N ASP A 27 -1.86 3.29 15.15
CA ASP A 27 -1.55 3.16 16.58
C ASP A 27 -0.09 2.73 16.78
N TYR A 28 0.36 1.75 15.99
CA TYR A 28 1.76 1.34 15.97
C TYR A 28 2.69 2.52 15.63
N ALA A 29 2.43 3.23 14.53
CA ALA A 29 3.26 4.35 14.10
C ALA A 29 3.21 5.52 15.09
N GLY A 30 2.02 5.90 15.56
CA GLY A 30 1.82 6.96 16.54
C GLY A 30 2.52 6.67 17.86
N THR A 31 2.43 5.43 18.37
CA THR A 31 3.15 4.99 19.57
C THR A 31 4.67 5.12 19.39
N GLN A 32 5.21 4.61 18.27
CA GLN A 32 6.65 4.69 18.00
C GLN A 32 7.14 6.13 17.93
N ALA A 33 6.37 7.02 17.29
CA ALA A 33 6.73 8.42 17.17
C ALA A 33 6.68 9.16 18.50
N CYS A 34 5.61 8.99 19.29
CA CYS A 34 5.51 9.60 20.62
C CYS A 34 6.68 9.20 21.51
N LEU A 35 7.03 7.91 21.53
CA LEU A 35 8.20 7.42 22.25
C LEU A 35 9.51 8.02 21.73
N ALA A 36 9.67 8.14 20.40
CA ALA A 36 10.85 8.74 19.79
C ALA A 36 11.03 10.21 20.20
N LEU A 37 9.96 11.00 20.14
CA LEU A 37 9.99 12.42 20.50
C LEU A 37 10.27 12.61 22.00
N LYS A 38 9.72 11.75 22.86
CA LYS A 38 10.03 11.76 24.30
C LYS A 38 11.47 11.33 24.59
N GLU A 39 11.99 10.33 23.89
CA GLU A 39 13.39 9.90 23.98
C GLU A 39 14.34 11.05 23.65
N GLU A 40 13.99 11.87 22.66
CA GLU A 40 14.72 13.09 22.34
C GLU A 40 14.46 14.23 23.34
N GLY A 41 13.45 14.16 24.21
CA GLY A 41 13.17 15.13 25.27
C GLY A 41 12.23 16.26 24.88
N TYR A 42 11.34 16.04 23.89
CA TYR A 42 10.24 16.96 23.60
C TYR A 42 9.03 16.67 24.49
N LYS A 43 8.26 17.71 24.82
CA LYS A 43 6.92 17.56 25.40
C LYS A 43 5.95 17.12 24.30
N VAL A 44 5.41 15.91 24.42
CA VAL A 44 4.48 15.34 23.43
C VAL A 44 3.04 15.55 23.88
N ILE A 45 2.26 16.25 23.07
CA ILE A 45 0.81 16.38 23.20
C ILE A 45 0.19 15.52 22.11
N LEU A 46 -0.61 14.54 22.48
CA LEU A 46 -1.28 13.66 21.54
C LEU A 46 -2.79 13.93 21.54
N VAL A 47 -3.40 13.95 20.35
CA VAL A 47 -4.86 13.89 20.20
C VAL A 47 -5.24 12.65 19.38
N ASN A 48 -6.09 11.80 19.92
CA ASN A 48 -6.67 10.66 19.21
C ASN A 48 -8.02 10.29 19.83
N SER A 49 -9.08 10.23 19.03
CA SER A 49 -10.43 9.89 19.51
C SER A 49 -10.64 8.41 19.80
N ASN A 50 -9.71 7.53 19.41
CA ASN A 50 -9.83 6.09 19.62
C ASN A 50 -9.29 5.67 21.00
N PRO A 51 -10.15 5.20 21.93
CA PRO A 51 -9.72 4.82 23.27
C PRO A 51 -9.01 3.46 23.34
N ALA A 52 -9.04 2.67 22.26
CA ALA A 52 -8.49 1.32 22.22
C ALA A 52 -7.08 1.29 21.62
N THR A 53 -6.28 2.35 21.85
CA THR A 53 -4.94 2.49 21.27
C THR A 53 -3.87 2.57 22.36
N ILE A 54 -2.72 1.94 22.11
CA ILE A 54 -1.57 2.06 23.02
C ILE A 54 -1.05 3.48 23.05
N MET A 55 -1.08 4.20 21.92
CA MET A 55 -0.60 5.58 21.85
C MET A 55 -1.32 6.52 22.83
N THR A 56 -2.56 6.23 23.20
CA THR A 56 -3.35 7.00 24.17
C THR A 56 -3.06 6.65 25.64
N ASP A 57 -2.19 5.69 25.92
CA ASP A 57 -1.77 5.39 27.28
C ASP A 57 -0.96 6.55 27.88
N VAL A 58 -1.14 6.77 29.18
CA VAL A 58 -0.56 7.90 29.92
C VAL A 58 0.97 7.93 29.91
N GLU A 59 1.63 6.80 29.64
CA GLU A 59 3.09 6.69 29.59
C GLU A 59 3.66 7.12 28.23
N ILE A 60 2.85 7.11 27.16
CA ILE A 60 3.31 7.29 25.78
C ILE A 60 3.46 8.76 25.39
N ALA A 61 2.61 9.66 25.92
CA ALA A 61 2.69 11.11 25.70
C ALA A 61 2.61 11.87 27.03
N ASP A 62 3.04 13.13 27.07
CA ASP A 62 2.95 13.96 28.29
C ASP A 62 1.52 14.47 28.53
N LYS A 63 0.77 14.67 27.45
CA LYS A 63 -0.66 14.98 27.45
C LYS A 63 -1.36 14.17 26.38
N VAL A 64 -2.48 13.55 26.76
CA VAL A 64 -3.35 12.80 25.84
C VAL A 64 -4.74 13.42 25.85
N TYR A 65 -5.26 13.70 24.66
CA TYR A 65 -6.60 14.18 24.41
C TYR A 65 -7.40 13.12 23.66
N MET A 66 -8.38 12.52 24.34
CA MET A 66 -9.37 11.63 23.74
C MET A 66 -10.58 12.43 23.25
N GLU A 67 -10.35 13.26 22.23
CA GLU A 67 -11.32 14.22 21.71
C GLU A 67 -11.58 13.99 20.21
N PRO A 68 -12.73 14.46 19.67
CA PRO A 68 -13.01 14.38 18.24
C PRO A 68 -11.92 15.01 17.38
N LEU A 69 -11.47 14.30 16.35
CA LEU A 69 -10.50 14.79 15.37
C LEU A 69 -11.18 15.73 14.36
N SER A 70 -11.39 16.97 14.80
CA SER A 70 -12.00 18.05 14.02
C SER A 70 -11.20 19.34 14.18
N VAL A 71 -11.28 20.22 13.18
CA VAL A 71 -10.60 21.53 13.21
C VAL A 71 -10.96 22.32 14.47
N GLU A 72 -12.25 22.34 14.86
CA GLU A 72 -12.71 23.06 16.05
C GLU A 72 -12.05 22.55 17.34
N PHE A 73 -12.11 21.23 17.59
CA PHE A 73 -11.56 20.64 18.81
C PHE A 73 -10.03 20.75 18.85
N ILE A 74 -9.35 20.50 17.73
CA ILE A 74 -7.90 20.61 17.67
C ILE A 74 -7.46 22.07 17.85
N THR A 75 -8.21 23.05 17.33
CA THR A 75 -7.97 24.47 17.59
C THR A 75 -8.06 24.80 19.08
N ASN A 76 -9.04 24.23 19.79
CA ASN A 76 -9.17 24.42 21.24
C ASN A 76 -7.98 23.82 22.00
N ILE A 77 -7.47 22.66 21.56
CA ILE A 77 -6.25 22.05 22.12
C ILE A 77 -5.02 22.92 21.85
N ILE A 78 -4.82 23.38 20.60
CA ILE A 78 -3.72 24.28 20.22
C ILE A 78 -3.77 25.57 21.06
N ARG A 79 -4.95 26.17 21.22
CA ARG A 79 -5.12 27.39 22.03
C ARG A 79 -4.73 27.19 23.49
N LYS A 80 -5.04 26.02 24.06
CA LYS A 80 -4.78 25.67 25.45
C LYS A 80 -3.33 25.28 25.70
N GLU A 81 -2.79 24.36 24.89
CA GLU A 81 -1.47 23.77 25.10
C GLU A 81 -0.33 24.57 24.47
N ARG A 82 -0.63 25.42 23.47
CA ARG A 82 0.34 26.24 22.72
C ARG A 82 1.54 25.41 22.23
N PRO A 83 1.31 24.34 21.43
CA PRO A 83 2.41 23.56 20.89
C PRO A 83 3.27 24.42 19.95
N ASP A 84 4.58 24.22 19.95
CA ASP A 84 5.48 24.91 19.01
C ASP A 84 5.35 24.33 17.60
N ALA A 85 5.02 23.04 17.51
CA ALA A 85 4.95 22.32 16.25
C ALA A 85 3.84 21.27 16.19
N LEU A 86 3.46 20.87 14.97
CA LEU A 86 2.45 19.88 14.63
C LEU A 86 3.08 18.79 13.75
N LEU A 87 2.92 17.52 14.13
CA LEU A 87 3.35 16.37 13.34
C LEU A 87 2.12 15.59 12.81
N PRO A 88 1.73 15.77 11.54
CA PRO A 88 0.48 15.21 10.99
C PRO A 88 0.67 13.88 10.24
N THR A 89 1.90 13.46 9.98
CA THR A 89 2.26 12.38 9.05
C THR A 89 2.12 10.96 9.64
N LEU A 90 1.52 10.84 10.83
CA LEU A 90 1.40 9.59 11.59
C LEU A 90 -0.05 9.13 11.79
N GLY A 91 -1.02 9.99 11.49
CA GLY A 91 -2.45 9.75 11.70
C GLY A 91 -3.20 9.33 10.44
N GLY A 92 -2.51 8.74 9.46
CA GLY A 92 -3.11 8.39 8.16
C GLY A 92 -3.66 9.61 7.43
N GLN A 93 -4.77 9.42 6.70
CA GLN A 93 -5.41 10.51 5.97
C GLN A 93 -6.06 11.52 6.92
N THR A 94 -6.56 11.07 8.08
CA THR A 94 -7.11 11.96 9.11
C THR A 94 -6.07 13.02 9.51
N GLY A 95 -4.83 12.61 9.78
CA GLY A 95 -3.75 13.53 10.15
C GLY A 95 -3.45 14.59 9.09
N LEU A 96 -3.32 14.18 7.83
CA LEU A 96 -3.06 15.09 6.71
C LEU A 96 -4.23 16.06 6.48
N ASN A 97 -5.47 15.56 6.48
CA ASN A 97 -6.67 16.38 6.32
C ASN A 97 -6.81 17.40 7.44
N MET A 98 -6.46 17.04 8.68
CA MET A 98 -6.47 17.96 9.80
C MET A 98 -5.40 19.05 9.66
N ALA A 99 -4.19 18.72 9.20
CA ALA A 99 -3.16 19.74 8.93
C ALA A 99 -3.64 20.76 7.88
N VAL A 100 -4.20 20.27 6.75
CA VAL A 100 -4.76 21.14 5.70
C VAL A 100 -5.93 21.97 6.22
N GLY A 101 -6.82 21.37 7.02
CA GLY A 101 -7.97 22.06 7.60
C GLY A 101 -7.58 23.16 8.59
N LEU A 102 -6.58 22.92 9.45
CA LEU A 102 -6.08 23.88 10.42
C LEU A 102 -5.35 25.04 9.75
N ASP A 103 -4.57 24.76 8.69
CA ASP A 103 -3.90 25.78 7.89
C ASP A 103 -4.92 26.68 7.17
N LYS A 104 -5.90 26.10 6.48
CA LYS A 104 -6.98 26.84 5.82
C LYS A 104 -7.81 27.70 6.77
N ALA A 105 -7.93 27.28 8.03
CA ALA A 105 -8.60 28.04 9.08
C ALA A 105 -7.73 29.16 9.69
N GLY A 106 -6.47 29.29 9.27
CA GLY A 106 -5.51 30.28 9.79
C GLY A 106 -4.97 29.94 11.19
N VAL A 107 -5.26 28.74 11.71
CA VAL A 107 -4.94 28.36 13.10
C VAL A 107 -3.44 28.16 13.28
N LEU A 108 -2.76 27.54 12.31
CA LEU A 108 -1.31 27.32 12.41
C LEU A 108 -0.55 28.65 12.44
N GLU A 109 -0.97 29.62 11.63
CA GLU A 109 -0.39 30.98 11.60
C GLU A 109 -0.75 31.78 12.87
N GLU A 110 -2.02 31.80 13.28
CA GLU A 110 -2.50 32.54 14.48
C GLU A 110 -1.74 32.11 15.75
N PHE A 111 -1.46 30.82 15.88
CA PHE A 111 -0.82 30.24 17.06
C PHE A 111 0.69 30.00 16.88
N ASN A 112 1.27 30.36 15.73
CA ASN A 112 2.66 30.13 15.37
C ASN A 112 3.10 28.66 15.57
N VAL A 113 2.27 27.74 15.08
CA VAL A 113 2.52 26.29 15.13
C VAL A 113 3.18 25.85 13.82
N GLU A 114 4.41 25.38 13.90
CA GLU A 114 5.14 24.91 12.72
C GLU A 114 4.72 23.49 12.32
N LEU A 115 4.57 23.22 11.02
CA LEU A 115 4.33 21.87 10.52
C LEU A 115 5.65 21.09 10.36
N LEU A 116 5.77 19.95 11.04
CA LEU A 116 6.95 19.08 10.99
C LEU A 116 6.81 17.93 9.99
N GLY A 117 7.96 17.44 9.54
CA GLY A 117 8.06 16.36 8.56
C GLY A 117 7.70 16.85 7.17
N THR A 118 6.59 16.37 6.62
CA THR A 118 6.16 16.78 5.28
C THR A 118 5.49 18.15 5.30
N LYS A 119 5.98 19.07 4.46
CA LYS A 119 5.40 20.41 4.29
C LYS A 119 4.01 20.35 3.64
N LEU A 120 3.18 21.35 3.94
CA LEU A 120 1.82 21.42 3.41
C LEU A 120 1.77 21.44 1.87
N SER A 121 2.68 22.18 1.22
CA SER A 121 2.80 22.20 -0.24
C SER A 121 3.07 20.83 -0.81
N SER A 122 3.92 20.03 -0.14
CA SER A 122 4.27 18.68 -0.56
C SER A 122 3.13 17.70 -0.35
N ILE A 123 2.37 17.84 0.75
CA ILE A 123 1.13 17.08 0.97
C ILE A 123 0.14 17.37 -0.17
N GLN A 124 -0.09 18.65 -0.48
CA GLN A 124 -1.01 19.05 -1.56
C GLN A 124 -0.54 18.55 -2.93
N GLN A 125 0.76 18.64 -3.23
CA GLN A 125 1.32 18.15 -4.48
C GLN A 125 1.18 16.63 -4.67
N ALA A 126 1.24 15.85 -3.59
CA ALA A 126 1.10 14.39 -3.66
C ALA A 126 -0.37 13.94 -3.66
N GLU A 127 -1.24 14.61 -2.91
CA GLU A 127 -2.66 14.22 -2.75
C GLU A 127 -3.57 14.76 -3.85
N ASP A 128 -3.23 15.92 -4.45
CA ASP A 128 -3.96 16.47 -5.58
C ASP A 128 -3.47 15.85 -6.89
N ARG A 129 -4.38 15.20 -7.62
CA ARG A 129 -4.03 14.45 -8.84
C ARG A 129 -3.46 15.32 -9.95
N ASP A 130 -3.91 16.56 -10.09
CA ASP A 130 -3.43 17.44 -11.15
C ASP A 130 -2.05 17.99 -10.82
N LEU A 131 -1.83 18.38 -9.55
CA LEU A 131 -0.50 18.77 -9.08
C LEU A 131 0.50 17.61 -9.14
N PHE A 132 0.07 16.40 -8.81
CA PHE A 132 0.90 15.20 -8.89
C PHE A 132 1.31 14.91 -10.33
N ARG A 133 0.37 14.96 -11.28
CA ARG A 133 0.66 14.79 -12.72
C ARG A 133 1.63 15.86 -13.24
N GLN A 134 1.46 17.11 -12.83
CA GLN A 134 2.38 18.19 -13.19
C GLN A 134 3.79 17.91 -12.66
N LEU A 135 3.90 17.49 -11.39
CA LEU A 135 5.20 17.12 -10.81
C LEU A 135 5.84 15.94 -11.56
N MET A 136 5.08 14.90 -11.88
CA MET A 136 5.61 13.75 -12.63
C MET A 136 6.07 14.18 -14.04
N ALA A 137 5.33 15.06 -14.71
CA ALA A 137 5.73 15.63 -15.99
C ALA A 137 7.04 16.45 -15.89
N GLU A 138 7.19 17.26 -14.83
CA GLU A 138 8.44 18.00 -14.54
C GLU A 138 9.63 17.07 -14.28
N LEU A 139 9.39 15.93 -13.64
CA LEU A 139 10.41 14.91 -13.35
C LEU A 139 10.68 13.98 -14.55
N HIS A 140 9.95 14.14 -15.65
CA HIS A 140 9.94 13.24 -16.80
C HIS A 140 9.61 11.80 -16.43
N GLN A 141 8.65 11.63 -15.53
CA GLN A 141 8.20 10.34 -15.04
C GLN A 141 6.81 10.00 -15.57
N PRO A 142 6.59 8.74 -15.99
CA PRO A 142 5.32 8.32 -16.58
C PRO A 142 4.24 8.16 -15.50
N VAL A 143 3.05 8.67 -15.80
CA VAL A 143 1.79 8.40 -15.10
C VAL A 143 0.78 7.92 -16.14
N PRO A 144 -0.20 7.08 -15.79
CA PRO A 144 -1.18 6.60 -16.76
C PRO A 144 -1.86 7.79 -17.45
N GLU A 145 -1.70 7.85 -18.77
CA GLU A 145 -2.25 8.94 -19.57
C GLU A 145 -3.78 8.90 -19.47
N SER A 146 -4.39 10.05 -19.33
CA SER A 146 -5.84 10.16 -19.33
C SER A 146 -6.31 11.47 -19.93
N ASP A 147 -7.49 11.44 -20.53
CA ASP A 147 -8.13 12.61 -21.09
C ASP A 147 -9.64 12.56 -20.88
N ILE A 148 -10.25 13.74 -20.84
CA ILE A 148 -11.69 13.89 -20.80
C ILE A 148 -12.19 14.00 -22.24
N ILE A 149 -13.06 13.08 -22.62
CA ILE A 149 -13.65 13.02 -23.97
C ILE A 149 -15.16 13.21 -23.94
N HIS A 150 -15.69 13.83 -24.98
CA HIS A 150 -17.12 14.11 -25.21
C HIS A 150 -17.64 13.45 -26.49
N THR A 151 -16.75 12.95 -27.35
CA THR A 151 -17.11 12.26 -28.60
C THR A 151 -16.31 10.99 -28.81
N VAL A 152 -16.85 10.05 -29.60
CA VAL A 152 -16.12 8.83 -30.01
C VAL A 152 -14.87 9.18 -30.81
N ASP A 153 -14.91 10.23 -31.64
CA ASP A 153 -13.76 10.66 -32.44
C ASP A 153 -12.61 11.19 -31.57
N GLU A 154 -12.89 11.86 -30.45
CA GLU A 154 -11.88 12.24 -29.46
C GLU A 154 -11.23 11.00 -28.83
N ALA A 155 -12.03 10.00 -28.44
CA ALA A 155 -11.52 8.75 -27.90
C ALA A 155 -10.63 8.01 -28.90
N LEU A 156 -11.00 7.98 -30.19
CA LEU A 156 -10.20 7.36 -31.25
C LEU A 156 -8.86 8.10 -31.45
N ARG A 157 -8.84 9.43 -31.37
CA ARG A 157 -7.60 10.20 -31.43
C ARG A 157 -6.68 9.89 -30.25
N PHE A 158 -7.24 9.87 -29.03
CA PHE A 158 -6.50 9.49 -27.83
C PHE A 158 -5.93 8.07 -27.95
N ALA A 159 -6.72 7.11 -28.43
CA ALA A 159 -6.26 5.74 -28.61
C ALA A 159 -5.20 5.57 -29.69
N ALA A 160 -5.22 6.38 -30.74
CA ALA A 160 -4.19 6.38 -31.77
C ALA A 160 -2.83 6.89 -31.24
N GLU A 161 -2.84 7.75 -30.22
CA GLU A 161 -1.65 8.28 -29.57
C GLU A 161 -1.13 7.34 -28.46
N ILE A 162 -2.02 6.88 -27.59
CA ILE A 162 -1.69 6.17 -26.34
C ILE A 162 -1.67 4.64 -26.48
N GLY A 163 -2.42 4.11 -27.45
CA GLY A 163 -2.58 2.67 -27.67
C GLY A 163 -3.43 1.95 -26.61
N TYR A 164 -3.79 0.71 -26.92
CA TYR A 164 -4.62 -0.16 -26.08
C TYR A 164 -3.80 -0.94 -25.04
N PRO A 165 -4.42 -1.54 -23.99
CA PRO A 165 -5.82 -1.37 -23.60
C PRO A 165 -6.10 -0.02 -22.92
N LEU A 166 -7.35 0.46 -23.02
CA LEU A 166 -7.83 1.71 -22.43
C LEU A 166 -9.02 1.47 -21.50
N ILE A 167 -9.18 2.29 -20.47
CA ILE A 167 -10.32 2.28 -19.55
C ILE A 167 -11.21 3.47 -19.86
N VAL A 168 -12.51 3.22 -20.07
CA VAL A 168 -13.54 4.24 -20.23
C VAL A 168 -14.33 4.35 -18.92
N ARG A 169 -14.40 5.55 -18.34
CA ARG A 169 -15.19 5.84 -17.15
C ARG A 169 -16.15 7.00 -17.41
N PRO A 170 -17.46 6.75 -17.56
CA PRO A 170 -18.43 7.82 -17.79
C PRO A 170 -18.58 8.74 -16.57
N ALA A 171 -18.60 10.05 -16.80
CA ALA A 171 -18.74 11.03 -15.73
C ALA A 171 -20.13 10.95 -15.09
N PHE A 172 -20.19 11.13 -13.76
CA PHE A 172 -21.41 11.10 -12.95
C PHE A 172 -22.22 9.79 -13.05
N THR A 173 -21.54 8.68 -13.32
CA THR A 173 -22.10 7.33 -13.21
C THR A 173 -21.50 6.60 -12.01
N MET A 174 -22.15 5.54 -11.54
CA MET A 174 -21.67 4.72 -10.42
C MET A 174 -21.49 3.26 -10.85
N GLY A 175 -20.64 2.52 -10.13
CA GLY A 175 -20.45 1.09 -10.33
C GLY A 175 -19.95 0.69 -11.73
N GLY A 176 -19.25 1.59 -12.43
CA GLY A 176 -18.75 1.33 -13.79
C GLY A 176 -19.82 1.32 -14.88
N THR A 177 -21.04 1.77 -14.58
CA THR A 177 -22.17 1.76 -15.54
C THR A 177 -21.83 2.54 -16.80
N GLY A 178 -21.86 1.87 -17.96
CA GLY A 178 -21.53 2.46 -19.27
C GLY A 178 -20.03 2.59 -19.55
N GLY A 179 -19.16 2.21 -18.60
CA GLY A 179 -17.71 2.14 -18.79
C GLY A 179 -17.22 0.73 -19.09
N GLY A 180 -15.91 0.57 -19.25
CA GLY A 180 -15.30 -0.72 -19.53
C GLY A 180 -13.85 -0.62 -20.00
N ILE A 181 -13.21 -1.76 -20.18
CA ILE A 181 -11.87 -1.88 -20.76
C ILE A 181 -12.01 -2.12 -22.26
N CYS A 182 -11.27 -1.36 -23.05
CA CYS A 182 -11.22 -1.44 -24.50
C CYS A 182 -9.88 -2.04 -24.90
N HIS A 183 -9.87 -3.21 -25.53
CA HIS A 183 -8.64 -3.85 -26.00
C HIS A 183 -8.33 -3.53 -27.47
N ASN A 184 -9.30 -2.97 -28.19
CA ASN A 184 -9.19 -2.61 -29.59
C ASN A 184 -10.16 -1.47 -29.97
N GLU A 185 -10.11 -1.03 -31.23
CA GLU A 185 -10.95 0.07 -31.74
C GLU A 185 -12.44 -0.23 -31.72
N ALA A 186 -12.84 -1.48 -31.99
CA ALA A 186 -14.25 -1.87 -32.00
C ALA A 186 -14.84 -1.75 -30.58
N ASP A 187 -14.12 -2.27 -29.57
CA ASP A 187 -14.49 -2.14 -28.17
C ASP A 187 -14.62 -0.65 -27.79
N LEU A 188 -13.65 0.17 -28.19
CA LEU A 188 -13.63 1.58 -27.85
C LEU A 188 -14.83 2.34 -28.42
N ARG A 189 -15.17 2.12 -29.68
CA ARG A 189 -16.34 2.75 -30.31
C ARG A 189 -17.63 2.39 -29.58
N GLU A 190 -17.79 1.12 -29.22
CA GLU A 190 -18.98 0.64 -28.53
C GLU A 190 -19.06 1.19 -27.10
N ILE A 191 -18.00 1.01 -26.31
CA ILE A 191 -17.97 1.36 -24.90
C ILE A 191 -18.06 2.88 -24.72
N VAL A 192 -17.34 3.67 -25.52
CA VAL A 192 -17.41 5.14 -25.44
C VAL A 192 -18.78 5.65 -25.87
N ALA A 193 -19.36 5.12 -26.96
CA ALA A 193 -20.70 5.54 -27.39
C ALA A 193 -21.75 5.24 -26.32
N ASN A 194 -21.67 4.08 -25.66
CA ASN A 194 -22.52 3.73 -24.54
C ASN A 194 -22.25 4.63 -23.32
N GLY A 195 -20.98 4.83 -22.95
CA GLY A 195 -20.57 5.66 -21.83
C GLY A 195 -21.05 7.11 -21.94
N LEU A 196 -20.88 7.73 -23.12
CA LEU A 196 -21.37 9.08 -23.39
C LEU A 196 -22.90 9.17 -23.27
N ARG A 197 -23.64 8.12 -23.66
CA ARG A 197 -25.12 8.07 -23.49
C ARG A 197 -25.55 7.90 -22.03
N TYR A 198 -24.78 7.16 -21.23
CA TYR A 198 -25.08 6.94 -19.82
C TYR A 198 -24.65 8.11 -18.93
N SER A 199 -23.64 8.89 -19.36
CA SER A 199 -23.21 10.08 -18.63
C SER A 199 -24.26 11.19 -18.72
N PRO A 200 -24.77 11.70 -17.58
CA PRO A 200 -25.70 12.84 -17.55
C PRO A 200 -25.15 14.12 -18.20
N VAL A 201 -23.83 14.23 -18.33
CA VAL A 201 -23.12 15.38 -18.90
C VAL A 201 -22.45 15.05 -20.25
N THR A 202 -22.74 13.88 -20.83
CA THR A 202 -22.16 13.42 -22.10
C THR A 202 -20.62 13.48 -22.10
N GLN A 203 -20.00 12.93 -21.06
CA GLN A 203 -18.55 12.98 -20.85
C GLN A 203 -18.04 11.64 -20.33
N CYS A 204 -16.86 11.22 -20.81
CA CYS A 204 -16.11 10.09 -20.24
C CYS A 204 -14.67 10.51 -19.94
N LEU A 205 -14.09 9.93 -18.89
CA LEU A 205 -12.65 9.88 -18.70
C LEU A 205 -12.13 8.64 -19.44
N LEU A 206 -11.18 8.84 -20.34
CA LEU A 206 -10.45 7.78 -21.01
C LEU A 206 -9.04 7.72 -20.40
N GLU A 207 -8.55 6.53 -20.06
CA GLU A 207 -7.27 6.36 -19.36
C GLU A 207 -6.53 5.13 -19.89
N LYS A 208 -5.19 5.15 -19.92
CA LYS A 208 -4.38 3.97 -20.21
C LYS A 208 -4.67 2.89 -19.17
N SER A 209 -5.02 1.69 -19.63
CA SER A 209 -5.15 0.54 -18.73
C SER A 209 -3.77 -0.01 -18.42
N ILE A 210 -3.41 0.03 -17.14
CA ILE A 210 -2.26 -0.67 -16.56
C ILE A 210 -2.69 -1.91 -15.77
N ALA A 211 -3.95 -2.33 -15.88
CA ALA A 211 -4.42 -3.57 -15.27
C ALA A 211 -3.61 -4.77 -15.78
N GLY A 212 -3.27 -5.70 -14.89
CA GLY A 212 -2.41 -6.85 -15.21
C GLY A 212 -0.91 -6.57 -15.10
N PHE A 213 -0.49 -5.31 -14.96
CA PHE A 213 0.92 -5.00 -14.71
C PHE A 213 1.34 -5.47 -13.32
N LYS A 214 2.65 -5.67 -13.12
CA LYS A 214 3.21 -5.95 -11.79
C LYS A 214 3.07 -4.72 -10.92
N GLU A 215 2.47 -4.85 -9.74
CA GLU A 215 2.36 -3.74 -8.80
C GLU A 215 3.48 -3.82 -7.75
N ILE A 216 4.36 -2.81 -7.76
CA ILE A 216 5.57 -2.74 -6.94
C ILE A 216 5.48 -1.52 -6.02
N GLU A 217 5.82 -1.71 -4.74
CA GLU A 217 5.85 -0.63 -3.76
C GLU A 217 7.26 -0.43 -3.21
N TYR A 218 7.64 0.83 -3.01
CA TYR A 218 8.88 1.21 -2.33
C TYR A 218 8.55 2.05 -1.09
N GLU A 219 9.07 1.61 0.06
CA GLU A 219 9.13 2.44 1.27
C GLU A 219 10.44 3.19 1.28
N VAL A 220 10.38 4.50 1.07
CA VAL A 220 11.54 5.38 1.00
C VAL A 220 11.57 6.33 2.19
N MET A 221 12.77 6.69 2.61
CA MET A 221 13.00 7.68 3.65
C MET A 221 14.01 8.71 3.19
N ARG A 222 13.83 9.95 3.66
CA ARG A 222 14.72 11.07 3.36
C ARG A 222 14.85 12.00 4.56
N ASP A 223 16.05 12.52 4.79
CA ASP A 223 16.33 13.53 5.81
C ASP A 223 16.61 14.93 5.23
N SER A 224 16.87 15.89 6.12
CA SER A 224 17.16 17.29 5.77
C SER A 224 18.51 17.49 5.07
N ASN A 225 19.44 16.54 5.18
CA ASN A 225 20.73 16.53 4.47
C ASN A 225 20.63 15.91 3.06
N ASP A 226 19.43 15.56 2.60
CA ASP A 226 19.16 14.87 1.34
C ASP A 226 19.71 13.43 1.27
N ASN A 227 20.07 12.84 2.43
CA ASN A 227 20.27 11.40 2.48
C ASN A 227 18.91 10.76 2.23
N ALA A 228 18.84 9.85 1.26
CA ALA A 228 17.62 9.14 0.92
C ALA A 228 17.92 7.65 0.69
N ILE A 229 17.07 6.79 1.22
CA ILE A 229 17.24 5.34 1.24
C ILE A 229 15.92 4.63 0.90
N VAL A 230 16.01 3.45 0.30
CA VAL A 230 14.92 2.48 0.24
C VAL A 230 15.01 1.59 1.48
N VAL A 231 13.97 1.63 2.32
CA VAL A 231 13.89 0.75 3.50
C VAL A 231 13.40 -0.64 3.10
N CYS A 232 12.42 -0.73 2.20
CA CYS A 232 11.83 -1.99 1.77
C CYS A 232 11.25 -1.84 0.36
N ASN A 233 11.41 -2.88 -0.46
CA ASN A 233 10.63 -3.07 -1.67
C ASN A 233 9.60 -4.18 -1.45
N MET A 234 8.47 -4.09 -2.11
CA MET A 234 7.38 -5.05 -1.99
C MET A 234 6.82 -5.33 -3.39
N GLU A 235 6.48 -6.59 -3.63
CA GLU A 235 5.88 -7.04 -4.87
C GLU A 235 4.51 -7.66 -4.57
N ASN A 236 3.48 -7.17 -5.25
CA ASN A 236 2.13 -7.71 -5.14
C ASN A 236 2.05 -8.97 -6.01
N ILE A 237 1.50 -10.04 -5.45
CA ILE A 237 1.19 -11.27 -6.20
C ILE A 237 -0.03 -11.04 -7.08
N ASP A 238 -1.04 -10.36 -6.54
CA ASP A 238 -2.17 -9.89 -7.33
C ASP A 238 -1.70 -8.69 -8.18
N PRO A 239 -1.88 -8.73 -9.52
CA PRO A 239 -1.45 -7.64 -10.38
C PRO A 239 -2.33 -6.40 -10.22
N VAL A 240 -1.89 -5.29 -10.82
CA VAL A 240 -2.62 -4.01 -10.83
C VAL A 240 -4.08 -4.23 -11.21
N GLY A 241 -4.97 -3.67 -10.39
CA GLY A 241 -6.42 -3.85 -10.50
C GLY A 241 -7.03 -4.31 -9.18
N VAL A 242 -6.23 -4.97 -8.33
CA VAL A 242 -6.55 -5.23 -6.92
C VAL A 242 -5.75 -4.26 -6.06
N HIS A 243 -6.43 -3.53 -5.16
CA HIS A 243 -5.77 -2.57 -4.27
C HIS A 243 -4.71 -3.27 -3.41
N THR A 244 -3.51 -2.70 -3.23
CA THR A 244 -2.41 -3.29 -2.42
C THR A 244 -2.83 -3.75 -1.01
N GLY A 245 -3.82 -3.05 -0.42
CA GLY A 245 -4.48 -3.43 0.84
C GLY A 245 -5.23 -4.76 0.82
N ASP A 246 -5.82 -5.11 -0.33
CA ASP A 246 -6.55 -6.35 -0.61
C ASP A 246 -5.71 -7.38 -1.39
N SER A 247 -4.52 -7.00 -1.86
CA SER A 247 -3.57 -7.91 -2.52
C SER A 247 -2.78 -8.75 -1.54
N ILE A 248 -2.35 -9.94 -1.98
CA ILE A 248 -1.25 -10.67 -1.35
C ILE A 248 0.07 -10.01 -1.75
N VAL A 249 0.96 -9.77 -0.79
CA VAL A 249 2.20 -9.00 -1.01
C VAL A 249 3.39 -9.74 -0.42
N VAL A 250 4.53 -9.70 -1.10
CA VAL A 250 5.79 -10.24 -0.60
C VAL A 250 6.88 -9.19 -0.47
N ALA A 251 7.80 -9.39 0.47
CA ALA A 251 9.03 -8.61 0.62
C ALA A 251 10.23 -9.55 0.82
N PRO A 252 11.37 -9.33 0.13
CA PRO A 252 11.58 -8.33 -0.92
C PRO A 252 10.86 -8.70 -2.22
N SER A 253 10.94 -7.84 -3.26
CA SER A 253 10.52 -8.21 -4.62
C SER A 253 11.27 -9.44 -5.13
N GLN A 254 10.59 -10.33 -5.86
CA GLN A 254 11.09 -11.64 -6.29
C GLN A 254 11.40 -11.70 -7.78
N THR A 255 10.67 -10.96 -8.62
CA THR A 255 10.70 -11.16 -10.08
C THR A 255 11.35 -10.01 -10.86
N LEU A 256 11.89 -9.02 -10.16
CA LEU A 256 12.63 -7.92 -10.76
C LEU A 256 14.08 -8.34 -11.04
N SER A 257 14.56 -8.05 -12.25
CA SER A 257 15.98 -7.96 -12.52
C SER A 257 16.59 -6.79 -11.76
N ASP A 258 17.90 -6.82 -11.50
CA ASP A 258 18.59 -5.69 -10.85
C ASP A 258 18.41 -4.38 -11.63
N LYS A 259 18.33 -4.44 -12.98
CA LYS A 259 18.08 -3.25 -13.79
C LYS A 259 16.70 -2.64 -13.54
N GLU A 260 15.64 -3.47 -13.47
CA GLU A 260 14.29 -3.00 -13.13
C GLU A 260 14.25 -2.48 -11.69
N TYR A 261 14.90 -3.19 -10.75
CA TYR A 261 15.00 -2.77 -9.37
C TYR A 261 15.66 -1.39 -9.23
N GLN A 262 16.85 -1.19 -9.80
CA GLN A 262 17.55 0.11 -9.73
C GLN A 262 16.75 1.23 -10.40
N MET A 263 16.08 0.94 -11.53
CA MET A 263 15.22 1.90 -12.20
C MET A 263 14.08 2.38 -11.29
N LEU A 264 13.30 1.45 -10.73
CA LEU A 264 12.17 1.81 -9.86
C LEU A 264 12.63 2.42 -8.53
N ARG A 265 13.78 1.98 -8.00
CA ARG A 265 14.45 2.57 -6.85
C ARG A 265 14.83 4.02 -7.11
N ASP A 266 15.52 4.31 -8.20
CA ASP A 266 15.99 5.66 -8.54
C ASP A 266 14.82 6.62 -8.73
N VAL A 267 13.75 6.16 -9.40
CA VAL A 267 12.50 6.92 -9.55
C VAL A 267 11.87 7.22 -8.18
N SER A 268 11.76 6.23 -7.30
CA SER A 268 11.19 6.42 -5.96
C SER A 268 12.00 7.44 -5.14
N LEU A 269 13.32 7.38 -5.24
CA LEU A 269 14.23 8.33 -4.59
C LEU A 269 14.23 9.72 -5.25
N GLN A 270 13.95 9.83 -6.55
CA GLN A 270 13.77 11.11 -7.23
C GLN A 270 12.47 11.79 -6.76
N ILE A 271 11.39 11.03 -6.63
CA ILE A 271 10.08 11.58 -6.25
C ILE A 271 10.08 12.10 -4.81
N ILE A 272 10.61 11.34 -3.84
CA ILE A 272 10.69 11.81 -2.44
C ILE A 272 11.53 13.09 -2.30
N ARG A 273 12.60 13.23 -3.11
CA ARG A 273 13.42 14.45 -3.18
C ARG A 273 12.65 15.63 -3.77
N ALA A 274 11.94 15.41 -4.88
CA ALA A 274 11.16 16.44 -5.54
C ALA A 274 10.05 16.99 -4.65
N LEU A 275 9.36 16.10 -3.91
CA LEU A 275 8.38 16.45 -2.89
C LEU A 275 9.02 17.03 -1.63
N LYS A 276 10.35 16.99 -1.47
CA LYS A 276 11.08 17.49 -0.29
C LYS A 276 10.52 16.92 1.02
N ILE A 277 10.12 15.65 0.99
CA ILE A 277 9.61 14.96 2.17
C ILE A 277 10.79 14.74 3.13
N GLU A 278 10.59 15.07 4.40
CA GLU A 278 11.48 14.78 5.51
C GLU A 278 10.78 13.77 6.42
N GLY A 279 11.24 12.52 6.40
CA GLY A 279 10.54 11.39 7.00
C GLY A 279 10.48 10.21 6.04
N GLY A 280 9.34 9.52 6.01
CA GLY A 280 9.10 8.38 5.12
C GLY A 280 7.86 8.57 4.25
N CYS A 281 7.87 7.98 3.06
CA CYS A 281 6.71 7.84 2.19
C CYS A 281 6.71 6.51 1.45
N ASN A 282 5.54 6.13 0.96
CA ASN A 282 5.34 4.97 0.10
C ASN A 282 5.14 5.44 -1.34
N VAL A 283 5.83 4.80 -2.29
CA VAL A 283 5.69 5.03 -3.73
C VAL A 283 5.16 3.76 -4.36
N GLN A 284 4.06 3.85 -5.12
CA GLN A 284 3.45 2.73 -5.83
C GLN A 284 3.69 2.86 -7.33
N LEU A 285 4.19 1.78 -7.95
CA LEU A 285 4.54 1.72 -9.36
C LEU A 285 3.91 0.49 -10.02
N ALA A 286 3.50 0.63 -11.26
CA ALA A 286 3.10 -0.47 -12.14
C ALA A 286 4.24 -0.73 -13.13
N LEU A 287 4.75 -1.96 -13.22
CA LEU A 287 5.75 -2.37 -14.20
C LEU A 287 5.13 -3.31 -15.22
N ASP A 288 5.31 -3.01 -16.50
CA ASP A 288 4.93 -3.91 -17.59
C ASP A 288 5.73 -5.22 -17.48
N PRO A 289 5.08 -6.39 -17.36
CA PRO A 289 5.79 -7.68 -17.26
C PRO A 289 6.60 -8.05 -18.51
N TYR A 290 6.40 -7.36 -19.64
CA TYR A 290 7.02 -7.68 -20.93
C TYR A 290 7.99 -6.61 -21.44
N SER A 291 8.21 -5.52 -20.70
CA SER A 291 9.09 -4.43 -21.10
C SER A 291 9.71 -3.70 -19.89
N PHE A 292 10.43 -2.60 -20.14
CA PHE A 292 10.90 -1.69 -19.08
C PHE A 292 9.92 -0.54 -18.85
N ASP A 293 8.76 -0.53 -19.52
CA ASP A 293 7.78 0.52 -19.33
C ASP A 293 7.14 0.38 -17.95
N TYR A 294 7.09 1.48 -17.23
CA TYR A 294 6.48 1.56 -15.91
C TYR A 294 5.62 2.81 -15.82
N TYR A 295 4.75 2.84 -14.82
CA TYR A 295 3.90 3.99 -14.51
C TYR A 295 3.88 4.20 -13.01
N ILE A 296 3.90 5.46 -12.60
CA ILE A 296 3.72 5.81 -11.19
C ILE A 296 2.22 5.89 -10.93
N ILE A 297 1.76 5.14 -9.94
CA ILE A 297 0.35 5.08 -9.53
C ILE A 297 0.05 6.22 -8.57
N GLU A 298 0.74 6.24 -7.43
CA GLU A 298 0.56 7.25 -6.39
C GLU A 298 1.77 7.32 -5.44
N VAL A 299 1.80 8.38 -4.62
CA VAL A 299 2.74 8.55 -3.52
C VAL A 299 1.98 8.95 -2.28
N ASN A 300 2.19 8.21 -1.19
CA ASN A 300 1.60 8.52 0.11
C ASN A 300 2.62 9.27 0.97
N PRO A 301 2.51 10.60 1.17
CA PRO A 301 3.54 11.45 1.78
C PRO A 301 3.58 11.37 3.33
N ARG A 302 3.38 10.17 3.86
CA ARG A 302 3.20 9.84 5.28
C ARG A 302 3.57 8.38 5.53
N VAL A 303 3.57 7.97 6.81
CA VAL A 303 3.53 6.55 7.13
C VAL A 303 2.23 5.92 6.63
N SER A 304 2.30 4.63 6.31
CA SER A 304 1.23 3.84 5.70
C SER A 304 1.15 2.46 6.34
N ARG A 305 0.12 1.69 5.97
CA ARG A 305 0.05 0.25 6.26
C ARG A 305 1.28 -0.48 5.69
N SER A 306 1.68 -0.15 4.46
CA SER A 306 2.89 -0.68 3.82
C SER A 306 4.17 -0.31 4.60
N SER A 307 4.26 0.87 5.21
CA SER A 307 5.38 1.24 6.07
C SER A 307 5.43 0.43 7.38
N ALA A 308 4.26 0.08 7.93
CA ALA A 308 4.18 -0.78 9.11
C ALA A 308 4.59 -2.22 8.76
N LEU A 309 4.13 -2.73 7.62
CA LEU A 309 4.55 -4.02 7.05
C LEU A 309 6.07 -4.04 6.81
N ALA A 310 6.62 -3.03 6.13
CA ALA A 310 8.05 -2.88 5.87
C ALA A 310 8.87 -2.80 7.16
N SER A 311 8.39 -2.07 8.17
CA SER A 311 9.07 -1.99 9.47
C SER A 311 9.14 -3.35 10.17
N LYS A 312 8.09 -4.18 10.01
CA LYS A 312 8.03 -5.54 10.56
C LYS A 312 8.83 -6.53 9.72
N ALA A 313 8.87 -6.35 8.41
CA ALA A 313 9.62 -7.18 7.48
C ALA A 313 11.13 -6.98 7.65
N THR A 314 11.58 -5.75 7.84
CA THR A 314 13.01 -5.40 7.87
C THR A 314 13.59 -5.23 9.26
N GLY A 315 12.73 -5.07 10.27
CA GLY A 315 13.13 -4.61 11.59
C GLY A 315 13.49 -3.13 11.66
N TYR A 316 13.52 -2.41 10.54
CA TYR A 316 13.83 -0.98 10.49
C TYR A 316 12.60 -0.16 10.95
N PRO A 317 12.65 0.60 12.06
CA PRO A 317 11.44 1.22 12.60
C PRO A 317 11.16 2.57 11.93
N ILE A 318 10.49 2.54 10.77
CA ILE A 318 10.24 3.71 9.91
C ILE A 318 9.58 4.86 10.68
N ALA A 319 8.50 4.60 11.41
CA ALA A 319 7.79 5.66 12.15
C ALA A 319 8.65 6.33 13.24
N LYS A 320 9.50 5.54 13.92
CA LYS A 320 10.44 6.05 14.92
C LYS A 320 11.49 6.96 14.27
N MET A 321 12.04 6.53 13.14
CA MET A 321 13.05 7.29 12.40
C MET A 321 12.44 8.55 11.78
N ALA A 322 11.23 8.47 11.22
CA ALA A 322 10.53 9.61 10.63
C ALA A 322 10.25 10.70 11.67
N ALA A 323 9.86 10.31 12.90
CA ALA A 323 9.65 11.26 13.99
C ALA A 323 10.95 11.98 14.41
N LYS A 324 12.08 11.27 14.43
CA LYS A 324 13.40 11.87 14.73
C LYS A 324 13.89 12.78 13.60
N ILE A 325 13.66 12.41 12.34
CA ILE A 325 13.95 13.26 11.17
C ILE A 325 13.15 14.55 11.23
N ALA A 326 11.85 14.46 11.58
CA ALA A 326 10.96 15.61 11.67
C ALA A 326 11.42 16.68 12.69
N VAL A 327 12.32 16.31 13.62
CA VAL A 327 12.92 17.21 14.61
C VAL A 327 14.41 17.50 14.36
N GLY A 328 14.89 17.24 13.14
CA GLY A 328 16.18 17.69 12.63
C GLY A 328 17.32 16.68 12.70
N LEU A 329 17.10 15.46 13.21
CA LEU A 329 18.13 14.41 13.14
C LEU A 329 18.28 13.88 11.70
N THR A 330 19.50 13.51 11.33
CA THR A 330 19.77 12.91 10.02
C THR A 330 20.05 11.41 10.13
N LEU A 331 19.87 10.67 9.03
CA LEU A 331 19.97 9.21 8.98
C LEU A 331 21.36 8.70 9.42
N ASP A 332 22.40 9.47 9.14
CA ASP A 332 23.80 9.19 9.49
C ASP A 332 24.15 9.50 10.95
N GLU A 333 23.25 10.15 11.70
CA GLU A 333 23.42 10.46 13.12
C GLU A 333 22.67 9.48 14.02
N MET A 334 21.58 8.93 13.52
CA MET A 334 20.74 7.98 14.26
C MET A 334 21.36 6.59 14.23
N LYS A 335 21.56 5.98 15.39
CA LYS A 335 21.96 4.56 15.45
C LYS A 335 20.81 3.66 15.01
N ASN A 336 21.13 2.62 14.24
CA ASN A 336 20.21 1.54 13.95
C ASN A 336 19.83 0.83 15.27
N PRO A 337 18.55 0.85 15.68
CA PRO A 337 18.13 0.33 16.98
C PRO A 337 18.13 -1.20 17.05
N VAL A 338 18.19 -1.90 15.91
CA VAL A 338 18.25 -3.36 15.87
C VAL A 338 19.67 -3.86 16.08
N THR A 339 20.63 -3.30 15.35
CA THR A 339 22.03 -3.76 15.41
C THR A 339 22.83 -3.08 16.52
N GLY A 340 22.49 -1.83 16.87
CA GLY A 340 23.19 -1.02 17.88
C GLY A 340 24.62 -0.58 17.49
N THR A 341 25.15 -1.11 16.39
CA THR A 341 26.54 -0.95 15.93
C THR A 341 26.66 -0.22 14.60
N SER A 342 25.55 -0.06 13.87
CA SER A 342 25.48 0.69 12.61
C SER A 342 24.56 1.93 12.75
N TYR A 343 24.56 2.79 11.73
CA TYR A 343 23.66 3.95 11.63
C TYR A 343 22.40 3.61 10.85
N ALA A 344 21.40 4.49 10.89
CA ALA A 344 20.14 4.35 10.19
C ALA A 344 20.26 4.63 8.67
N ALA A 345 21.34 5.28 8.22
CA ALA A 345 21.65 5.49 6.81
C ALA A 345 22.13 4.21 6.08
N PHE A 346 21.23 3.25 5.89
CA PHE A 346 21.48 2.04 5.11
C PHE A 346 20.17 1.47 4.54
N GLU A 347 20.27 0.68 3.48
CA GLU A 347 19.15 -0.11 2.95
C GLU A 347 19.19 -1.53 3.55
N PRO A 348 18.14 -1.97 4.26
CA PRO A 348 18.07 -3.34 4.79
C PRO A 348 18.16 -4.42 3.69
N ALA A 349 18.85 -5.52 4.00
CA ALA A 349 18.89 -6.71 3.16
C ALA A 349 18.31 -7.89 3.95
N LEU A 350 17.39 -8.63 3.32
CA LEU A 350 16.64 -9.71 3.95
C LEU A 350 17.19 -11.07 3.49
N ASP A 351 17.44 -11.98 4.43
CA ASP A 351 17.81 -13.38 4.20
C ASP A 351 16.62 -14.34 4.38
N TYR A 352 15.41 -13.79 4.28
CA TYR A 352 14.12 -14.47 4.35
C TYR A 352 13.10 -13.72 3.48
N ILE A 353 11.97 -14.39 3.21
CA ILE A 353 10.82 -13.86 2.49
C ILE A 353 9.69 -13.60 3.47
N VAL A 354 9.09 -12.42 3.36
CA VAL A 354 7.90 -12.03 4.10
C VAL A 354 6.69 -12.13 3.18
N SER A 355 5.61 -12.73 3.65
CA SER A 355 4.33 -12.81 2.93
C SER A 355 3.24 -12.15 3.77
N LYS A 356 2.50 -11.22 3.18
CA LYS A 356 1.29 -10.61 3.73
C LYS A 356 0.07 -11.16 3.01
N ILE A 357 -0.96 -11.56 3.76
CA ILE A 357 -2.27 -11.94 3.22
C ILE A 357 -3.35 -11.07 3.89
N PRO A 358 -4.25 -10.43 3.14
CA PRO A 358 -5.35 -9.65 3.70
C PRO A 358 -6.43 -10.55 4.32
N ARG A 359 -7.06 -10.06 5.40
CA ARG A 359 -8.18 -10.73 6.08
C ARG A 359 -9.49 -9.97 5.82
N PHE A 360 -10.40 -10.62 5.13
CA PHE A 360 -11.70 -10.08 4.75
C PHE A 360 -12.81 -10.47 5.73
N PRO A 361 -13.81 -9.61 6.00
CA PRO A 361 -14.85 -9.89 7.00
C PRO A 361 -16.07 -10.64 6.44
N PHE A 362 -15.96 -11.35 5.32
CA PHE A 362 -17.11 -11.95 4.63
C PHE A 362 -17.78 -13.11 5.38
N ASP A 363 -17.18 -13.59 6.48
CA ASP A 363 -17.85 -14.44 7.47
C ASP A 363 -18.96 -13.71 8.24
N LYS A 364 -18.90 -12.37 8.30
CA LYS A 364 -19.91 -11.50 8.93
C LYS A 364 -20.82 -10.81 7.92
N PHE A 365 -20.38 -10.71 6.67
CA PHE A 365 -21.11 -10.07 5.57
C PHE A 365 -21.40 -11.06 4.44
N GLU A 366 -22.23 -12.07 4.72
CA GLU A 366 -22.50 -13.19 3.78
C GLU A 366 -23.01 -12.75 2.39
N LYS A 367 -23.75 -11.64 2.33
CA LYS A 367 -24.28 -11.06 1.08
C LYS A 367 -23.42 -9.93 0.51
N GLY A 368 -22.23 -9.70 1.09
CA GLY A 368 -21.29 -8.70 0.62
C GLY A 368 -20.72 -9.08 -0.75
N ASP A 369 -20.43 -8.08 -1.58
CA ASP A 369 -19.70 -8.28 -2.82
C ASP A 369 -18.25 -8.65 -2.52
N ARG A 370 -17.88 -9.88 -2.89
CA ARG A 370 -16.57 -10.49 -2.67
C ARG A 370 -15.53 -10.19 -3.75
N THR A 371 -15.94 -9.52 -4.82
CA THR A 371 -15.04 -9.13 -5.92
C THR A 371 -14.00 -8.14 -5.39
N LEU A 372 -12.73 -8.36 -5.69
CA LEU A 372 -11.65 -7.45 -5.34
C LEU A 372 -11.41 -6.47 -6.49
N GLY A 373 -11.04 -5.25 -6.14
CA GLY A 373 -10.79 -4.17 -7.08
C GLY A 373 -9.92 -3.10 -6.44
N THR A 374 -9.97 -1.87 -6.96
CA THR A 374 -9.18 -0.74 -6.44
C THR A 374 -9.68 -0.16 -5.12
N GLN A 375 -10.84 -0.59 -4.61
CA GLN A 375 -11.37 -0.19 -3.31
C GLN A 375 -11.11 -1.30 -2.28
N MET A 376 -10.37 -0.96 -1.23
CA MET A 376 -10.06 -1.90 -0.15
C MET A 376 -11.33 -2.39 0.58
N LYS A 377 -11.39 -3.69 0.84
CA LYS A 377 -12.46 -4.38 1.59
C LYS A 377 -11.90 -5.20 2.76
N ALA A 378 -10.60 -5.45 2.81
CA ALA A 378 -9.96 -6.13 3.92
C ALA A 378 -10.08 -5.34 5.23
N THR A 379 -10.31 -6.06 6.33
CA THR A 379 -10.43 -5.49 7.69
C THR A 379 -9.17 -5.67 8.53
N GLY A 380 -8.18 -6.38 7.99
CA GLY A 380 -6.90 -6.63 8.62
C GLY A 380 -5.99 -7.40 7.69
N GLU A 381 -4.86 -7.84 8.20
CA GLU A 381 -3.85 -8.59 7.45
C GLU A 381 -3.05 -9.49 8.39
N VAL A 382 -2.46 -10.53 7.82
CA VAL A 382 -1.50 -11.40 8.51
C VAL A 382 -0.18 -11.31 7.80
N MET A 383 0.91 -11.43 8.55
CA MET A 383 2.27 -11.43 8.04
C MET A 383 3.00 -12.68 8.54
N ALA A 384 3.73 -13.33 7.65
CA ALA A 384 4.63 -14.41 8.01
C ALA A 384 6.00 -14.23 7.36
N MET A 385 7.02 -14.84 7.97
CA MET A 385 8.38 -14.88 7.44
C MET A 385 8.78 -16.34 7.22
N GLY A 386 9.55 -16.64 6.18
CA GLY A 386 10.13 -17.96 5.93
C GLY A 386 11.41 -17.85 5.12
N HIS A 387 12.29 -18.85 5.17
CA HIS A 387 13.50 -18.86 4.34
C HIS A 387 13.21 -19.13 2.86
N THR A 388 12.02 -19.68 2.57
CA THR A 388 11.50 -19.88 1.23
C THR A 388 10.14 -19.19 1.08
N PHE A 389 9.73 -18.95 -0.17
CA PHE A 389 8.41 -18.40 -0.46
C PHE A 389 7.33 -19.36 0.02
N GLU A 390 7.50 -20.66 -0.24
CA GLU A 390 6.56 -21.71 0.13
C GLU A 390 6.34 -21.75 1.66
N GLU A 391 7.42 -21.69 2.43
CA GLU A 391 7.36 -21.65 3.90
C GLU A 391 6.63 -20.41 4.40
N SER A 392 7.02 -19.23 3.87
CA SER A 392 6.44 -17.93 4.24
C SER A 392 4.94 -17.86 3.92
N MET A 393 4.55 -18.30 2.73
CA MET A 393 3.17 -18.31 2.28
C MET A 393 2.30 -19.26 3.09
N LEU A 394 2.73 -20.51 3.29
CA LEU A 394 1.96 -21.49 4.08
C LEU A 394 1.88 -21.10 5.57
N LYS A 395 2.83 -20.32 6.07
CA LYS A 395 2.74 -19.67 7.39
C LYS A 395 1.66 -18.60 7.40
N ALA A 396 1.63 -17.71 6.41
CA ALA A 396 0.61 -16.68 6.32
C ALA A 396 -0.80 -17.30 6.20
N VAL A 397 -0.98 -18.30 5.33
CA VAL A 397 -2.27 -18.97 5.11
C VAL A 397 -2.85 -19.56 6.40
N ARG A 398 -2.06 -20.32 7.16
CA ARG A 398 -2.55 -20.91 8.41
C ARG A 398 -2.77 -19.90 9.54
N SER A 399 -2.13 -18.73 9.45
CA SER A 399 -2.30 -17.63 10.41
C SER A 399 -3.51 -16.74 10.08
N LEU A 400 -4.17 -16.94 8.94
CA LEU A 400 -5.27 -16.10 8.47
C LEU A 400 -6.53 -16.16 9.36
N GLU A 401 -6.62 -17.14 10.27
CA GLU A 401 -7.81 -17.38 11.10
C GLU A 401 -9.09 -17.45 10.24
N TYR A 402 -8.95 -18.08 9.06
CA TYR A 402 -10.04 -18.30 8.09
C TYR A 402 -10.52 -19.76 8.06
N GLY A 403 -9.97 -20.61 8.93
CA GLY A 403 -10.30 -22.04 8.99
C GLY A 403 -9.64 -22.89 7.90
N VAL A 404 -8.57 -22.37 7.29
CA VAL A 404 -7.73 -23.06 6.31
C VAL A 404 -6.32 -23.23 6.86
N ASN A 405 -5.66 -24.32 6.50
CA ASN A 405 -4.29 -24.64 6.92
C ASN A 405 -3.34 -24.92 5.74
N HIS A 406 -3.86 -24.84 4.51
CA HIS A 406 -3.15 -25.09 3.26
C HIS A 406 -3.81 -24.29 2.12
N LEU A 407 -3.26 -24.34 0.90
CA LEU A 407 -3.83 -23.74 -0.31
C LEU A 407 -5.08 -24.49 -0.80
N ALA A 408 -6.08 -24.70 0.05
CA ALA A 408 -7.30 -25.44 -0.23
C ALA A 408 -8.54 -24.61 0.11
N LEU A 409 -9.61 -24.78 -0.67
CA LEU A 409 -10.88 -24.10 -0.43
C LEU A 409 -11.47 -24.54 0.93
N PRO A 410 -12.07 -23.60 1.70
CA PRO A 410 -12.60 -23.90 3.03
C PRO A 410 -13.84 -24.82 2.95
N LYS A 411 -14.12 -25.53 4.06
CA LYS A 411 -15.36 -26.32 4.27
C LYS A 411 -15.66 -27.35 3.17
N ASP A 412 -14.64 -28.06 2.68
CA ASP A 412 -14.75 -29.08 1.63
C ASP A 412 -15.32 -28.58 0.29
N GLN A 413 -15.40 -27.26 0.07
CA GLN A 413 -15.90 -26.67 -1.19
C GLN A 413 -15.11 -27.14 -2.41
N GLY A 414 -13.84 -27.52 -2.23
CA GLY A 414 -13.02 -28.12 -3.28
C GLY A 414 -13.61 -29.41 -3.87
N GLN A 415 -14.49 -30.13 -3.16
CA GLN A 415 -15.12 -31.36 -3.68
C GLN A 415 -16.33 -31.08 -4.58
N THR A 416 -16.99 -29.93 -4.41
CA THR A 416 -18.25 -29.61 -5.10
C THR A 416 -18.10 -28.54 -6.17
N VAL A 417 -17.08 -27.68 -6.06
CA VAL A 417 -16.84 -26.60 -7.02
C VAL A 417 -16.53 -27.14 -8.42
N THR A 418 -17.15 -26.56 -9.43
CA THR A 418 -16.92 -26.91 -10.84
C THR A 418 -15.68 -26.23 -11.41
N MET A 419 -15.14 -26.74 -12.52
CA MET A 419 -14.03 -26.07 -13.21
C MET A 419 -14.38 -24.68 -13.73
N ALA A 420 -15.64 -24.46 -14.13
CA ALA A 420 -16.12 -23.16 -14.59
C ALA A 420 -16.13 -22.13 -13.45
N GLU A 421 -16.55 -22.54 -12.25
CA GLU A 421 -16.50 -21.67 -11.07
C GLU A 421 -15.06 -21.38 -10.63
N ILE A 422 -14.15 -22.35 -10.70
CA ILE A 422 -12.72 -22.15 -10.43
C ILE A 422 -12.14 -21.10 -11.38
N GLU A 423 -12.32 -21.28 -12.70
CA GLU A 423 -11.83 -20.34 -13.70
C GLU A 423 -12.41 -18.93 -13.46
N GLN A 424 -13.73 -18.83 -13.25
CA GLN A 424 -14.40 -17.55 -13.04
C GLN A 424 -13.86 -16.79 -11.82
N ASN A 425 -13.63 -17.47 -10.69
CA ASN A 425 -13.11 -16.85 -9.46
C ASN A 425 -11.59 -16.59 -9.51
N ILE A 426 -10.87 -17.17 -10.47
CA ILE A 426 -9.47 -16.82 -10.74
C ILE A 426 -9.41 -15.57 -11.63
N ARG A 427 -10.26 -15.50 -12.66
CA ARG A 427 -10.36 -14.35 -13.58
C ARG A 427 -10.86 -13.10 -12.90
N VAL A 428 -11.95 -13.22 -12.14
CA VAL A 428 -12.49 -12.13 -11.34
C VAL A 428 -11.99 -12.32 -9.92
N ALA A 429 -10.93 -11.58 -9.58
CA ALA A 429 -10.30 -11.68 -8.27
C ALA A 429 -11.33 -11.56 -7.13
N CYS A 430 -11.26 -12.46 -6.16
CA CYS A 430 -12.13 -12.48 -4.99
C CYS A 430 -11.33 -12.81 -3.71
N ASP A 431 -11.97 -12.72 -2.54
CA ASP A 431 -11.33 -12.97 -1.25
C ASP A 431 -10.70 -14.38 -1.11
N GLU A 432 -11.18 -15.34 -1.90
CA GLU A 432 -10.72 -16.74 -1.89
C GLU A 432 -9.83 -17.10 -3.10
N ARG A 433 -9.43 -16.13 -3.93
CA ARG A 433 -8.70 -16.37 -5.19
C ARG A 433 -7.51 -17.31 -5.02
N LEU A 434 -6.67 -17.09 -4.00
CA LEU A 434 -5.51 -17.95 -3.68
C LEU A 434 -5.88 -19.43 -3.53
N PHE A 435 -7.03 -19.73 -2.93
CA PHE A 435 -7.48 -21.10 -2.70
C PHE A 435 -8.05 -21.72 -3.98
N TYR A 436 -8.70 -20.93 -4.84
CA TYR A 436 -9.07 -21.36 -6.19
C TYR A 436 -7.83 -21.68 -7.05
N LEU A 437 -6.76 -20.89 -6.97
CA LEU A 437 -5.48 -21.21 -7.64
C LEU A 437 -4.95 -22.58 -7.18
N GLY A 438 -4.90 -22.82 -5.87
CA GLY A 438 -4.47 -24.10 -5.30
C GLY A 438 -5.32 -25.28 -5.77
N GLU A 439 -6.64 -25.10 -5.85
CA GLU A 439 -7.56 -26.13 -6.35
C GLU A 439 -7.40 -26.40 -7.85
N ALA A 440 -7.22 -25.35 -8.67
CA ALA A 440 -6.94 -25.49 -10.10
C ALA A 440 -5.67 -26.32 -10.34
N LEU A 441 -4.61 -26.01 -9.61
CA LEU A 441 -3.33 -26.74 -9.67
C LEU A 441 -3.49 -28.20 -9.23
N ARG A 442 -4.26 -28.48 -8.16
CA ARG A 442 -4.56 -29.86 -7.75
C ARG A 442 -5.20 -30.67 -8.87
N ARG A 443 -6.15 -30.05 -9.58
CA ARG A 443 -6.89 -30.64 -10.71
C ARG A 443 -6.11 -30.68 -12.02
N GLY A 444 -4.85 -30.25 -12.01
CA GLY A 444 -3.94 -30.37 -13.15
C GLY A 444 -4.01 -29.22 -14.15
N VAL A 445 -4.65 -28.10 -13.81
CA VAL A 445 -4.52 -26.86 -14.59
C VAL A 445 -3.07 -26.39 -14.50
N THR A 446 -2.50 -25.98 -15.64
CA THR A 446 -1.11 -25.55 -15.71
C THR A 446 -0.92 -24.12 -15.20
N PRO A 447 0.26 -23.77 -14.64
CA PRO A 447 0.59 -22.38 -14.34
C PRO A 447 0.36 -21.42 -15.51
N GLU A 448 0.60 -21.87 -16.75
CA GLU A 448 0.36 -21.09 -17.97
C GLU A 448 -1.09 -20.71 -18.16
N THR A 449 -1.99 -21.68 -18.05
CA THR A 449 -3.43 -21.43 -18.14
C THR A 449 -3.90 -20.52 -17.00
N ILE A 450 -3.36 -20.69 -15.78
CA ILE A 450 -3.70 -19.83 -14.65
C ILE A 450 -3.17 -18.40 -14.85
N HIS A 451 -2.00 -18.23 -15.47
CA HIS A 451 -1.47 -16.92 -15.82
C HIS A 451 -2.40 -16.20 -16.80
N GLU A 452 -2.89 -16.88 -17.84
CA GLU A 452 -3.88 -16.32 -18.79
C GLU A 452 -5.21 -15.92 -18.10
N TRP A 453 -5.53 -16.54 -16.96
CA TRP A 453 -6.73 -16.22 -16.20
C TRP A 453 -6.50 -15.06 -15.24
N SER A 454 -5.30 -14.97 -14.65
CA SER A 454 -5.08 -14.15 -13.46
C SER A 454 -4.10 -13.02 -13.61
N GLU A 455 -3.23 -13.08 -14.62
CA GLU A 455 -2.07 -12.22 -14.84
C GLU A 455 -1.04 -12.25 -13.70
N ILE A 456 -1.17 -13.18 -12.75
CA ILE A 456 -0.21 -13.42 -11.67
C ILE A 456 1.10 -13.96 -12.27
N ASP A 457 2.24 -13.40 -11.86
CA ASP A 457 3.55 -13.79 -12.40
C ASP A 457 3.81 -15.31 -12.26
N TYR A 458 4.39 -15.88 -13.32
CA TYR A 458 4.74 -17.29 -13.41
C TYR A 458 5.52 -17.79 -12.20
N PHE A 459 6.45 -17.00 -11.67
CA PHE A 459 7.24 -17.36 -10.50
C PHE A 459 6.34 -17.82 -9.34
N PHE A 460 5.33 -17.03 -8.98
CA PHE A 460 4.42 -17.36 -7.89
C PHE A 460 3.55 -18.58 -8.22
N LEU A 461 3.06 -18.68 -9.45
CA LEU A 461 2.25 -19.82 -9.88
C LEU A 461 3.01 -21.15 -9.84
N TYR A 462 4.27 -21.15 -10.26
CA TYR A 462 5.16 -22.31 -10.16
C TYR A 462 5.48 -22.66 -8.70
N LYS A 463 5.60 -21.66 -7.83
CA LYS A 463 5.78 -21.87 -6.39
C LYS A 463 4.54 -22.48 -5.72
N PHE A 464 3.35 -22.02 -6.09
CA PHE A 464 2.10 -22.66 -5.66
C PHE A 464 2.00 -24.09 -6.20
N LYS A 465 2.39 -24.33 -7.45
CA LYS A 465 2.42 -25.68 -8.03
C LYS A 465 3.36 -26.59 -7.23
N HIS A 466 4.55 -26.11 -6.88
CA HIS A 466 5.51 -26.87 -6.09
C HIS A 466 4.94 -27.30 -4.74
N ILE A 467 4.21 -26.42 -4.04
CA ILE A 467 3.47 -26.76 -2.82
C ILE A 467 2.50 -27.93 -3.05
N ILE A 468 1.73 -27.89 -4.16
CA ILE A 468 0.76 -28.93 -4.51
C ILE A 468 1.43 -30.25 -4.93
N ASP A 469 2.59 -30.18 -5.57
CA ASP A 469 3.35 -31.38 -5.92
C ASP A 469 3.90 -32.08 -4.66
N LEU A 470 4.43 -31.32 -3.70
CA LEU A 470 4.88 -31.84 -2.40
C LEU A 470 3.70 -32.42 -1.59
N GLU A 471 2.51 -31.80 -1.65
CA GLU A 471 1.29 -32.34 -1.04
C GLU A 471 0.99 -33.77 -1.53
N LYS A 472 1.11 -34.01 -2.86
CA LYS A 472 0.90 -35.33 -3.48
C LYS A 472 2.00 -36.31 -3.09
N GLU A 473 3.25 -35.86 -3.02
CA GLU A 473 4.40 -36.70 -2.63
C GLU A 473 4.28 -37.18 -1.18
N VAL A 474 3.92 -36.29 -0.26
CA VAL A 474 3.68 -36.64 1.15
C VAL A 474 2.53 -37.63 1.29
N ALA A 475 1.45 -37.45 0.52
CA ALA A 475 0.32 -38.37 0.52
C ALA A 475 0.68 -39.77 0.01
N ALA A 476 1.59 -39.87 -0.97
CA ALA A 476 2.06 -41.14 -1.52
C ALA A 476 3.07 -41.86 -0.61
N ASN A 477 3.83 -41.12 0.21
CA ASN A 477 4.94 -41.65 1.04
C ASN A 477 4.64 -41.57 2.55
N VAL A 478 3.55 -42.21 2.98
CA VAL A 478 3.10 -42.19 4.38
C VAL A 478 4.17 -42.75 5.33
N LYS A 479 4.50 -41.97 6.38
CA LYS A 479 5.55 -42.25 7.39
C LYS A 479 6.99 -42.24 6.86
N ASP A 480 7.23 -41.71 5.66
CA ASP A 480 8.59 -41.43 5.22
C ASP A 480 9.12 -40.14 5.84
N LEU A 481 10.22 -40.25 6.60
CA LEU A 481 10.80 -39.12 7.32
C LEU A 481 11.55 -38.16 6.40
N GLU A 482 12.09 -38.64 5.29
CA GLU A 482 12.82 -37.82 4.33
C GLU A 482 11.86 -36.90 3.57
N THR A 483 10.81 -37.48 2.98
CA THR A 483 9.70 -36.74 2.34
C THR A 483 9.08 -35.73 3.30
N LEU A 484 8.80 -36.14 4.55
CA LEU A 484 8.24 -35.22 5.55
C LEU A 484 9.19 -34.05 5.85
N ARG A 485 10.51 -34.30 5.98
CA ARG A 485 11.47 -33.22 6.24
C ARG A 485 11.52 -32.24 5.07
N GLU A 486 11.48 -32.73 3.84
CA GLU A 486 11.48 -31.86 2.66
C GLU A 486 10.23 -30.99 2.61
N ALA A 487 9.04 -31.58 2.80
CA ALA A 487 7.79 -30.82 2.85
C ALA A 487 7.65 -29.87 4.06
N LYS A 488 8.54 -29.96 5.06
CA LYS A 488 8.59 -29.05 6.20
C LYS A 488 9.55 -27.87 6.00
N LYS A 489 10.51 -27.98 5.09
CA LYS A 489 11.32 -26.84 4.63
C LYS A 489 10.47 -25.93 3.73
#